data_AF-A0A9W9QZ70-F1
#
_entry.id   AF-A0A9W9QZ70-F1
#
_cell.length_a   1.000
_cell.length_b   1.000
_cell.length_c   1.000
_cell.angle_alpha   90.00
_cell.angle_beta   90.00
_cell.angle_gamma   90.00
#
_symmetry.space_group_name_H-M   'P 1'
#
loop_
_entity.id
_entity.type
_entity.pdbx_description
1 polymer ?
#
loop_
_entity_poly.entity_id
_entity_poly.type
_entity_poly.pdbx_seq_one_letter_code
_entity_poly.pdbx_strand_id
1 'polypeptide(L)'
;MANLNAVYAAPDTSKTFEHVIPTTTGTLAAKQAHLTALQAQVPKLQDEINAFLTQRMEEDKKAGALSAQEAKEEENYGEEVVEEA
;
A
#
# COMPACT_ATOMS: atom_id res chain seq x y z
N MET A 1 25.71 -5.63 3.92
CA MET A 1 24.40 -5.22 4.44
C MET A 1 23.33 -5.82 3.55
N ALA A 2 22.17 -6.16 4.11
CA ALA A 2 21.04 -6.74 3.39
C ALA A 2 19.87 -5.76 3.44
N ASN A 3 18.90 -5.90 2.55
CA ASN A 3 17.78 -4.98 2.46
C ASN A 3 16.45 -5.73 2.63
N LEU A 4 15.58 -5.17 3.47
CA LEU A 4 14.16 -5.49 3.49
C LEU A 4 13.48 -4.49 2.56
N ASN A 5 12.86 -4.96 1.48
CA ASN A 5 12.24 -4.08 0.51
C ASN A 5 10.84 -4.53 0.11
N ALA A 6 10.07 -3.56 -0.39
CA ALA A 6 8.79 -3.77 -1.05
C ALA A 6 8.69 -2.82 -2.25
N VAL A 7 8.05 -3.28 -3.32
CA VAL A 7 7.84 -2.48 -4.52
C VAL A 7 6.35 -2.44 -4.82
N TYR A 8 5.80 -1.22 -4.78
CA TYR A 8 4.49 -0.92 -5.32
C TYR A 8 4.62 -0.50 -6.79
N ALA A 9 3.78 -1.07 -7.65
CA ALA A 9 3.72 -0.74 -9.06
C ALA A 9 2.25 -0.57 -9.48
N ALA A 10 1.98 0.55 -10.15
CA ALA A 10 0.71 0.90 -10.76
C ALA A 10 0.96 1.47 -12.18
N PRO A 11 -0.06 1.59 -13.04
CA PRO A 11 0.12 2.07 -14.41
C PRO A 11 0.76 3.46 -14.52
N ASP A 12 0.50 4.33 -13.55
CA ASP A 12 0.90 5.74 -13.51
C ASP A 12 2.05 6.02 -12.52
N THR A 13 2.33 5.10 -11.58
CA THR A 13 3.37 5.33 -10.58
C THR A 13 4.01 4.05 -10.05
N SER A 14 5.21 4.18 -9.51
CA SER A 14 5.87 3.12 -8.75
C SER A 14 6.54 3.69 -7.50
N LYS A 15 6.57 2.91 -6.43
CA LYS A 15 7.20 3.29 -5.17
C LYS A 15 7.99 2.11 -4.62
N THR A 16 9.26 2.34 -4.35
CA THR A 16 10.11 1.38 -3.63
C THR A 16 10.24 1.82 -2.18
N PHE A 17 10.06 0.88 -1.27
CA PHE A 17 10.33 1.00 0.16
C PHE A 17 11.54 0.13 0.48
N GLU A 18 12.50 0.65 1.23
CA GLU A 18 13.75 -0.04 1.51
C GLU A 18 14.28 0.29 2.90
N HIS A 19 14.57 -0.77 3.67
CA HIS A 19 15.14 -0.70 5.00
C HIS A 19 16.43 -1.53 5.05
N VAL A 20 17.53 -0.91 5.46
CA VAL A 20 18.81 -1.60 5.63
C VAL A 20 18.76 -2.47 6.89
N ILE A 21 19.15 -3.73 6.75
CA ILE A 21 19.25 -4.70 7.83
C ILE A 21 20.63 -5.38 7.85
N PRO A 22 21.10 -5.85 9.03
CA PRO A 22 22.36 -6.57 9.15
C PRO A 22 22.39 -7.81 8.25
N THR A 23 23.56 -8.18 7.72
CA THR A 23 23.73 -9.44 6.96
C THR A 23 23.95 -10.64 7.86
N THR A 24 23.44 -11.80 7.46
CA THR A 24 23.70 -13.06 8.14
C THR A 24 25.04 -13.65 7.72
N THR A 25 26.15 -13.34 8.40
CA THR A 25 27.47 -13.92 8.11
C THR A 25 27.69 -15.30 8.75
N GLY A 26 26.64 -16.13 8.84
CA GLY A 26 26.71 -17.52 9.32
C GLY A 26 26.87 -17.69 10.84
N THR A 27 27.38 -16.70 11.57
CA THR A 27 27.49 -16.74 13.04
C THR A 27 26.12 -16.61 13.71
N LEU A 28 25.96 -17.21 14.90
CA LEU A 28 24.73 -17.10 15.70
C LEU A 28 24.38 -15.64 16.01
N ALA A 29 25.37 -14.84 16.41
CA ALA A 29 25.19 -13.43 16.72
C ALA A 29 24.70 -12.63 15.49
N ALA A 30 25.26 -12.87 14.31
CA ALA A 30 24.81 -12.20 13.09
C ALA A 30 23.39 -12.59 12.69
N LYS A 31 23.02 -13.87 12.86
CA LYS A 31 21.64 -14.35 12.64
C LYS A 31 20.67 -13.71 13.62
N GLN A 32 21.02 -13.61 14.89
CA GLN A 32 20.17 -12.98 15.90
C GLN A 32 20.00 -11.48 15.64
N ALA A 33 21.07 -10.76 15.32
CA ALA A 33 21.00 -9.34 14.96
C ALA A 33 20.13 -9.10 13.70
N HIS A 34 20.23 -9.99 12.70
CA HIS A 34 19.39 -9.93 11.51
C HIS A 34 17.91 -10.13 11.84
N LEU A 35 17.57 -11.14 12.65
CA LEU A 35 16.19 -11.41 13.07
C LEU A 35 15.60 -10.28 13.91
N THR A 36 16.36 -9.74 14.86
CA THR A 36 15.94 -8.58 15.66
C THR A 36 15.68 -7.36 14.77
N ALA A 37 16.55 -7.12 13.78
CA ALA A 37 16.33 -6.05 12.81
C ALA A 37 15.07 -6.28 11.97
N LEU A 38 14.84 -7.49 11.46
CA LEU A 38 13.63 -7.83 10.71
C LEU A 38 12.36 -7.61 11.55
N GLN A 39 12.35 -8.09 12.79
CA GLN A 39 11.21 -7.91 13.70
C GLN A 39 10.88 -6.44 13.96
N ALA A 40 11.90 -5.57 13.97
CA ALA A 40 11.71 -4.14 14.17
C ALA A 40 11.34 -3.38 12.88
N GLN A 41 11.85 -3.80 11.72
CA GLN A 41 11.68 -3.08 10.46
C GLN A 41 10.42 -3.49 9.69
N VAL A 42 9.95 -4.74 9.83
CA VAL A 42 8.74 -5.20 9.13
C VAL A 42 7.49 -4.41 9.51
N PRO A 43 7.20 -4.13 10.80
CA PRO A 43 6.04 -3.32 11.16
C PRO A 43 6.14 -1.88 10.64
N LYS A 44 7.35 -1.29 10.66
CA LYS A 44 7.57 0.06 10.12
C LYS A 44 7.33 0.11 8.61
N LEU A 45 7.84 -0.87 7.88
CA LEU A 45 7.58 -0.99 6.45
C LEU A 45 6.07 -1.14 6.17
N GLN A 46 5.35 -1.90 6.99
CA GLN A 46 3.91 -2.02 6.89
C GLN A 46 3.21 -0.65 7.12
N ASP A 47 3.60 0.08 8.15
CA ASP A 47 3.05 1.42 8.44
C ASP A 47 3.30 2.39 7.29
N GLU A 48 4.51 2.39 6.71
CA GLU A 48 4.87 3.21 5.55
C GLU A 48 4.02 2.87 4.31
N ILE A 49 3.80 1.59 4.05
CA ILE A 49 2.96 1.13 2.93
C ILE A 49 1.50 1.56 3.16
N ASN A 50 0.98 1.36 4.38
CA ASN A 50 -0.38 1.74 4.71
C ASN A 50 -0.61 3.25 4.58
N ALA A 51 0.33 4.06 5.08
CA ALA A 51 0.28 5.50 4.95
C ALA A 51 0.30 5.93 3.46
N PHE A 52 1.20 5.35 2.66
CA PHE A 52 1.30 5.62 1.23
C PHE A 52 0.01 5.28 0.47
N LEU A 53 -0.55 4.09 0.68
CA LEU A 53 -1.78 3.67 0.01
C LEU A 53 -2.98 4.51 0.44
N THR A 54 -3.06 4.86 1.74
CA THR A 54 -4.13 5.73 2.26
C THR A 54 -4.08 7.11 1.62
N GLN A 55 -2.90 7.73 1.59
CA GLN A 55 -2.72 9.03 0.93
C GLN A 55 -3.13 8.98 -0.54
N ARG A 56 -2.74 7.91 -1.25
CA ARG A 56 -3.06 7.77 -2.68
C ARG A 56 -4.56 7.59 -2.92
N MET A 57 -5.26 6.81 -2.08
CA MET A 57 -6.73 6.72 -2.13
C MET A 57 -7.41 8.08 -1.92
N GLU A 58 -6.88 8.91 -1.01
CA GLU A 58 -7.41 10.27 -0.80
C GLU A 58 -7.16 11.19 -2.00
N GLU A 59 -6.00 11.06 -2.65
CA GLU A 59 -5.68 11.77 -3.90
C GLU A 59 -6.62 11.35 -5.03
N ASP A 60 -6.85 10.04 -5.21
CA ASP A 60 -7.77 9.50 -6.22
C ASP A 60 -9.21 9.96 -6.00
N LYS A 61 -9.65 10.02 -4.73
CA LYS A 61 -10.96 10.57 -4.37
C LYS A 61 -11.09 12.05 -4.74
N LYS A 62 -10.05 12.86 -4.48
CA LYS A 62 -10.04 14.30 -4.84
C LYS A 62 -9.95 14.53 -6.34
N ALA A 63 -9.27 13.65 -7.08
CA ALA A 63 -9.12 13.73 -8.53
C ALA A 63 -10.41 13.37 -9.30
N GLY A 64 -11.49 12.99 -8.60
CA GLY A 64 -12.79 12.70 -9.19
C GLY A 64 -12.88 11.33 -9.87
N ALA A 65 -11.88 10.47 -9.69
CA ALA A 65 -11.91 9.09 -10.19
C ALA A 65 -13.04 8.26 -9.55
N LEU A 66 -13.49 8.65 -8.36
CA LEU A 66 -14.67 8.09 -7.68
C LEU A 66 -15.93 8.97 -7.87
N SER A 67 -15.77 10.29 -8.02
CA SER A 67 -16.92 11.22 -7.96
C SER A 67 -17.86 11.14 -9.16
N ALA A 68 -17.36 10.82 -10.37
CA ALA A 68 -18.21 10.77 -11.55
C ALA A 68 -19.10 9.51 -11.58
N GLN A 69 -18.60 8.40 -11.03
CA GLN A 69 -19.37 7.16 -10.92
C GLN A 69 -20.28 7.19 -9.70
N GLU A 70 -19.80 7.68 -8.56
CA GLU A 70 -20.63 7.89 -7.36
C GLU A 70 -21.78 8.89 -7.63
N ALA A 71 -21.53 10.02 -8.32
CA ALA A 71 -22.59 10.98 -8.65
C ALA A 71 -23.66 10.38 -9.59
N LYS A 72 -23.24 9.53 -10.54
CA LYS A 72 -24.17 8.87 -11.46
C LYS A 72 -24.99 7.78 -10.76
N GLU A 73 -24.41 7.08 -9.79
CA GLU A 73 -25.11 6.08 -8.97
C GLU A 73 -26.07 6.75 -7.96
N GLU A 74 -25.74 7.95 -7.44
CA GLU A 74 -26.65 8.75 -6.60
C GLU A 74 -27.86 9.30 -7.38
N GLU A 75 -27.68 9.77 -8.62
CA GLU A 75 -28.78 10.24 -9.48
C GLU A 75 -29.82 9.14 -9.76
N ASN A 76 -29.40 7.88 -9.79
CA ASN A 76 -30.26 6.74 -10.10
C ASN A 76 -30.90 6.10 -8.84
N TYR A 77 -30.64 6.62 -7.64
CA TYR A 77 -31.08 6.02 -6.37
C TYR A 77 -32.56 6.30 -6.01
N GLY A 78 -33.32 6.94 -6.92
CA GLY A 78 -34.73 7.29 -6.72
C GLY A 78 -35.67 6.90 -7.87
N GLU A 79 -35.15 6.29 -8.94
CA GLU A 79 -35.97 5.71 -10.01
C GLU A 79 -36.00 4.19 -9.81
N GLU A 80 -37.18 3.62 -9.56
CA GLU A 80 -37.35 2.18 -9.77
C GLU A 80 -37.15 1.93 -11.26
N VAL A 81 -35.95 1.48 -11.65
CA VAL A 81 -35.72 0.97 -13.00
C VAL A 81 -36.47 -0.35 -13.10
N VAL A 82 -37.77 -0.25 -13.39
CA VAL A 82 -38.59 -1.38 -13.80
C VAL A 82 -38.02 -1.81 -15.15
N GLU A 83 -37.19 -2.84 -15.16
CA GLU A 83 -36.85 -3.56 -16.38
C GLU A 83 -38.16 -4.15 -16.93
N GLU A 84 -38.78 -3.49 -17.91
CA GLU A 84 -39.86 -4.08 -18.70
C GLU A 84 -39.28 -5.23 -19.52
N ALA A 85 -39.77 -6.44 -19.23
CA ALA A 85 -39.41 -7.71 -19.85
C ALA A 85 -39.96 -7.89 -21.28
#